data_AF-A0A4R5KHJ1-F1
#
_entry.id   AF-A0A4R5KHJ1-F1
#
_cell.length_a   1.000
_cell.length_b   1.000
_cell.length_c   1.000
_cell.angle_alpha   90.00
_cell.angle_beta   90.00
_cell.angle_gamma   90.00
#
_symmetry.space_group_name_H-M   'P 1'
#
loop_
_entity.id
_entity.type
_entity.pdbx_description
1 polymer ?
#
loop_
_entity_poly.entity_id
_entity_poly.type
_entity_poly.pdbx_seq_one_letter_code
_entity_poly.pdbx_strand_id
1 'polypeptide(L)'
;MSIYEAYYRTDDHEEKVNVGNIEQHANFTDVKNNLYCTYPGCTARLSYVPRGKVRAHFKTWPKEDHIQDCVDYFERVATANKQKSGVTSTMALSEKHIKNVLDNLKKKRREQESGTDKPKSSNNKKPRPTVNPNSGENPTLNIVPTTGPDADLASGENNVKEPPVRNRSLVNLTDDDVGWTRSAEGYIHNVETDDKRAILELRDGNHTLRVYFEEFFFDNAPVNFRGYFERLKILVQRNKEFLFSGVGLIEKRNEHYGMLISRGNDFRINYQYIAIFLDNASA
;
A
#
# COMPACT_ATOMS: atom_id res chain seq x y z
N MET A 1 -14.75 15.06 -6.33
CA MET A 1 -13.68 15.65 -7.17
C MET A 1 -12.33 15.29 -6.58
N SER A 2 -11.27 15.30 -7.38
CA SER A 2 -9.90 15.08 -6.90
C SER A 2 -9.21 16.42 -6.76
N ILE A 3 -8.76 16.76 -5.56
CA ILE A 3 -8.08 18.02 -5.25
C ILE A 3 -6.57 17.74 -5.24
N TYR A 4 -5.75 18.65 -5.78
CA TYR A 4 -4.29 18.43 -5.94
C TYR A 4 -3.42 19.40 -5.15
N GLU A 5 -4.01 20.44 -4.60
CA GLU A 5 -3.34 21.46 -3.80
C GLU A 5 -4.15 21.68 -2.52
N ALA A 6 -3.45 21.91 -1.41
CA ALA A 6 -4.05 22.19 -0.11
C ALA A 6 -3.19 23.22 0.62
N TYR A 7 -3.77 23.93 1.58
CA TYR A 7 -3.00 24.62 2.60
C TYR A 7 -2.78 23.69 3.79
N TYR A 8 -1.54 23.50 4.20
CA TYR A 8 -1.22 23.05 5.54
C TYR A 8 -1.30 24.26 6.47
N ARG A 9 -2.17 24.22 7.48
CA ARG A 9 -2.37 25.33 8.41
C ARG A 9 -2.30 24.85 9.85
N THR A 10 -1.44 25.51 10.62
CA THR A 10 -1.42 25.46 12.09
C THR A 10 -1.64 26.87 12.64
N ASP A 11 -1.64 27.03 13.97
CA ASP A 11 -1.88 28.33 14.60
C ASP A 11 -0.84 29.40 14.19
N ASP A 12 0.40 28.97 13.90
CA ASP A 12 1.54 29.86 13.61
C ASP A 12 2.06 29.77 12.17
N HIS A 13 1.54 28.85 11.35
CA HIS A 13 2.11 28.59 10.03
C HIS A 13 1.06 28.23 8.97
N GLU A 14 1.26 28.75 7.76
CA GLU A 14 0.50 28.36 6.58
C GLU A 14 1.46 28.09 5.42
N GLU A 15 1.34 26.92 4.81
CA GLU A 15 2.14 26.49 3.66
C GLU A 15 1.25 25.87 2.58
N LYS A 16 1.53 26.15 1.32
CA LYS A 16 0.87 25.46 0.19
C LYS A 16 1.54 24.11 -0.06
N VAL A 17 0.77 23.03 0.09
CA VAL A 17 1.23 21.65 -0.12
C VAL A 17 0.62 21.07 -1.39
N ASN A 18 1.43 20.32 -2.14
CA ASN A 18 0.99 19.58 -3.32
C ASN A 18 0.91 18.09 -3.03
N VAL A 19 -0.02 17.40 -3.69
CA VAL A 19 -0.12 15.94 -3.62
C VAL A 19 1.17 15.22 -4.05
N GLY A 20 1.93 15.81 -4.97
CA GLY A 20 3.15 15.20 -5.52
C GLY A 20 4.31 15.10 -4.53
N ASN A 21 4.35 15.97 -3.52
CA ASN A 21 5.48 16.07 -2.58
C ASN A 21 5.09 15.90 -1.11
N ILE A 22 3.79 15.80 -0.77
CA ILE A 22 3.36 15.69 0.63
C ILE A 22 4.05 14.56 1.40
N GLU A 23 4.23 13.38 0.80
CA GLU A 23 4.88 12.22 1.46
C GLU A 23 6.37 12.44 1.77
N GLN A 24 7.01 13.44 1.14
CA GLN A 24 8.41 13.81 1.36
C GLN A 24 8.55 14.90 2.43
N HIS A 25 7.44 15.44 2.92
CA HIS A 25 7.45 16.50 3.93
C HIS A 25 8.01 15.99 5.25
N ALA A 26 8.93 16.74 5.88
CA ALA A 26 9.61 16.33 7.11
C ALA A 26 8.63 15.98 8.24
N ASN A 27 7.55 16.77 8.37
CA ASN A 27 6.46 16.56 9.33
C ASN A 27 5.21 15.95 8.67
N PHE A 28 5.36 14.95 7.81
CA PHE A 28 4.26 14.37 7.03
C PHE A 28 3.00 14.06 7.86
N THR A 29 3.17 13.45 9.04
CA THR A 29 2.06 13.07 9.92
C THR A 29 1.23 14.28 10.33
N ASP A 30 1.89 15.38 10.68
CA ASP A 30 1.25 16.62 11.10
C ASP A 30 0.58 17.32 9.92
N VAL A 31 1.32 17.47 8.81
CA VAL A 31 0.79 18.04 7.56
C VAL A 31 -0.47 17.32 7.10
N LYS A 32 -0.44 15.99 7.08
CA LYS A 32 -1.57 15.14 6.65
C LYS A 32 -2.84 15.37 7.46
N ASN A 33 -2.71 15.75 8.73
CA ASN A 33 -3.83 15.94 9.65
C ASN A 33 -4.40 17.37 9.61
N ASN A 34 -3.67 18.32 9.02
CA ASN A 34 -3.96 19.75 9.06
C ASN A 34 -4.07 20.37 7.65
N LEU A 35 -4.73 19.67 6.72
CA LEU A 35 -4.94 20.12 5.34
C LEU A 35 -6.26 20.85 5.17
N TYR A 36 -6.25 21.96 4.43
CA TYR A 36 -7.40 22.83 4.18
C TYR A 36 -7.51 23.20 2.69
N CYS A 37 -8.72 23.58 2.28
CA CYS A 37 -9.00 24.09 0.94
C CYS A 37 -8.16 25.34 0.61
N THR A 38 -7.71 25.48 -0.63
CA THR A 38 -6.97 26.65 -1.11
C THR A 38 -7.85 27.82 -1.54
N TYR A 39 -9.17 27.64 -1.58
CA TYR A 39 -10.10 28.68 -2.00
C TYR A 39 -10.21 29.79 -0.94
N PRO A 40 -10.12 31.09 -1.31
CA PRO A 40 -10.19 32.19 -0.37
C PRO A 40 -11.45 32.15 0.50
N GLY A 41 -11.27 32.19 1.83
CA GLY A 41 -12.37 32.14 2.80
C GLY A 41 -13.00 30.76 3.01
N CYS A 42 -12.54 29.71 2.32
CA CYS A 42 -12.99 28.35 2.57
C CYS A 42 -12.19 27.72 3.73
N THR A 43 -12.91 27.21 4.74
CA THR A 43 -12.33 26.57 5.93
C THR A 43 -12.44 25.04 5.91
N ALA A 44 -12.92 24.46 4.80
CA ALA A 44 -13.14 23.02 4.69
C ALA A 44 -11.83 22.24 4.82
N ARG A 45 -11.81 21.24 5.72
CA ARG A 45 -10.67 20.33 5.84
C ARG A 45 -10.61 19.36 4.69
N LEU A 46 -9.39 18.96 4.38
CA LEU A 46 -9.07 17.96 3.40
C LEU A 46 -8.39 16.77 4.09
N SER A 47 -8.46 15.61 3.45
CA SER A 47 -7.73 14.41 3.84
C SER A 47 -6.89 13.91 2.69
N TYR A 48 -5.66 13.53 2.98
CA TYR A 48 -4.77 12.92 2.01
C TYR A 48 -5.18 11.48 1.71
N VAL A 49 -5.35 11.18 0.42
CA VAL A 49 -5.55 9.82 -0.09
C VAL A 49 -4.26 9.40 -0.79
N PRO A 50 -3.49 8.45 -0.22
CA PRO A 50 -2.26 8.00 -0.84
C PRO A 50 -2.53 7.26 -2.14
N ARG A 51 -1.50 7.18 -2.98
CA ARG A 51 -1.60 6.53 -4.30
C ARG A 51 -2.02 5.07 -4.15
N GLY A 52 -3.05 4.68 -4.91
CA GLY A 52 -3.60 3.32 -4.89
C GLY A 52 -3.96 2.84 -6.30
N LYS A 53 -5.26 2.61 -6.52
CA LYS A 53 -5.82 2.40 -7.87
C LYS A 53 -5.90 3.70 -8.68
N VAL A 54 -6.13 4.79 -7.97
CA VAL A 54 -6.11 6.16 -8.49
C VAL A 54 -4.84 6.85 -8.00
N ARG A 55 -4.50 7.97 -8.64
CA ARG A 55 -3.44 8.84 -8.13
C ARG A 55 -3.73 9.28 -6.71
N ALA A 56 -2.65 9.61 -6.01
CA ALA A 56 -2.78 10.37 -4.80
C ALA A 56 -3.61 11.64 -5.10
N HIS A 57 -4.43 12.04 -4.14
CA HIS A 57 -5.25 13.24 -4.22
C HIS A 57 -5.70 13.63 -2.81
N PHE A 58 -6.09 14.88 -2.65
CA PHE A 58 -6.86 15.32 -1.49
C PHE A 58 -8.35 15.10 -1.76
N LYS A 59 -9.08 14.73 -0.70
CA LYS A 59 -10.54 14.67 -0.70
C LYS A 59 -11.07 15.48 0.47
N THR A 60 -12.25 16.06 0.31
CA THR A 60 -12.94 16.77 1.39
C THR A 60 -13.15 15.87 2.59
N TRP A 61 -12.92 16.41 3.79
CA TRP A 61 -13.13 15.70 5.04
C TRP A 61 -14.60 15.25 5.17
N PRO A 62 -14.87 14.09 5.79
CA PRO A 62 -16.24 13.63 6.00
C PRO A 62 -17.07 14.67 6.76
N LYS A 63 -18.26 14.99 6.23
CA LYS A 63 -19.23 15.95 6.81
C LYS A 63 -18.75 17.40 6.92
N GLU A 64 -17.65 17.76 6.28
CA GLU A 64 -17.27 19.16 6.10
C GLU A 64 -17.47 19.56 4.67
N ASP A 65 -18.20 20.64 4.46
CA ASP A 65 -18.55 21.10 3.13
C ASP A 65 -17.76 22.37 2.84
N HIS A 66 -17.41 22.52 1.56
CA HIS A 66 -16.87 23.76 1.07
C HIS A 66 -17.97 24.82 1.07
N ILE A 67 -17.59 26.10 1.08
CA ILE A 67 -18.54 27.20 0.85
C ILE A 67 -19.11 27.11 -0.57
N GLN A 68 -20.34 27.59 -0.80
CA GLN A 68 -21.05 27.41 -2.08
C GLN A 68 -20.29 27.97 -3.29
N ASP A 69 -19.53 29.05 -3.10
CA ASP A 69 -18.75 29.69 -4.16
C ASP A 69 -17.41 28.99 -4.45
N CYS A 70 -17.06 27.97 -3.65
CA CYS A 70 -15.83 27.22 -3.82
C CYS A 70 -15.89 26.32 -5.05
N VAL A 71 -14.81 26.28 -5.83
CA VAL A 71 -14.67 25.39 -7.00
C VAL A 71 -14.82 23.90 -6.65
N ASP A 72 -14.51 23.53 -5.41
CA ASP A 72 -14.60 22.15 -4.92
C ASP A 72 -15.94 21.84 -4.22
N TYR A 73 -16.88 22.76 -4.21
CA TYR A 73 -18.22 22.57 -3.63
C TYR A 73 -18.99 21.46 -4.36
N PHE A 74 -19.71 20.65 -3.58
CA PHE A 74 -20.66 19.68 -4.09
C PHE A 74 -21.76 19.43 -3.07
N GLU A 75 -22.97 19.15 -3.56
CA GLU A 75 -24.07 18.74 -2.70
C GLU A 75 -23.93 17.26 -2.29
N ARG A 76 -24.07 16.99 -1.00
CA ARG A 76 -24.06 15.62 -0.48
C ARG A 76 -25.41 14.96 -0.77
N VAL A 77 -25.40 13.98 -1.65
CA VAL A 77 -26.54 13.08 -1.85
C VAL A 77 -26.41 11.90 -0.90
N ALA A 78 -27.48 11.61 -0.14
CA ALA A 78 -27.53 10.42 0.71
C ALA A 78 -27.42 9.16 -0.17
N THR A 79 -26.31 8.44 -0.04
CA THR A 79 -26.13 7.15 -0.69
C THR A 79 -26.60 6.04 0.24
N ALA A 80 -27.13 4.95 -0.33
CA ALA A 80 -27.51 3.75 0.41
C ALA A 80 -26.46 3.35 1.44
N ASN A 81 -26.90 2.98 2.64
CA ASN A 81 -26.02 2.44 3.67
C ASN A 81 -25.22 1.28 3.07
N LYS A 82 -23.89 1.30 3.24
CA LYS A 82 -23.06 0.16 2.85
C LYS A 82 -23.58 -1.05 3.63
N GLN A 83 -23.97 -2.10 2.90
CA GLN A 83 -24.22 -3.41 3.51
C GLN A 83 -23.01 -3.77 4.36
N LYS A 84 -23.21 -3.96 5.67
CA LYS A 84 -22.16 -4.44 6.56
C LYS A 84 -21.92 -5.91 6.21
N SER A 85 -20.71 -6.26 5.79
CA SER A 85 -20.32 -7.66 5.61
C SER A 85 -20.22 -8.32 6.99
N GLY A 86 -21.05 -9.33 7.25
CA GLY A 86 -21.07 -10.03 8.54
C GLY A 86 -19.93 -11.04 8.72
N VAL A 87 -19.30 -11.50 7.63
CA VAL A 87 -18.25 -12.53 7.65
C VAL A 87 -17.13 -12.12 6.70
N THR A 88 -15.88 -12.20 7.18
CA THR A 88 -14.67 -12.05 6.36
C THR A 88 -14.03 -13.41 6.15
N SER A 89 -13.71 -13.77 4.91
CA SER A 89 -13.04 -15.01 4.54
C SER A 89 -11.77 -14.72 3.75
N THR A 90 -10.71 -15.46 4.01
CA THR A 90 -9.40 -15.31 3.38
C THR A 90 -9.28 -16.15 2.12
N MET A 91 -8.57 -15.64 1.11
CA MET A 91 -8.29 -16.38 -0.13
C MET A 91 -6.79 -16.37 -0.44
N ALA A 92 -6.23 -17.56 -0.66
CA ALA A 92 -4.84 -17.72 -1.06
C ALA A 92 -4.60 -17.14 -2.45
N LEU A 93 -3.59 -16.27 -2.57
CA LEU A 93 -3.20 -15.70 -3.85
C LEU A 93 -2.37 -16.68 -4.68
N SER A 94 -2.73 -16.82 -5.96
CA SER A 94 -1.91 -17.52 -6.94
C SER A 94 -0.60 -16.79 -7.22
N GLU A 95 0.41 -17.56 -7.64
CA GLU A 95 1.71 -16.99 -8.04
C GLU A 95 1.58 -16.00 -9.19
N LYS A 96 0.64 -16.27 -10.13
CA LYS A 96 0.33 -15.36 -11.24
C LYS A 96 -0.19 -14.02 -10.73
N HIS A 97 -1.06 -14.02 -9.72
CA HIS A 97 -1.57 -12.78 -9.12
C HIS A 97 -0.46 -11.96 -8.49
N ILE A 98 0.38 -12.59 -7.69
CA ILE A 98 1.49 -11.95 -7.00
C ILE A 98 2.50 -11.39 -7.99
N LYS A 99 2.85 -12.16 -9.02
CA LYS A 99 3.70 -11.67 -10.11
C LYS A 99 3.11 -10.41 -10.74
N ASN A 100 1.80 -10.39 -11.02
CA ASN A 100 1.13 -9.20 -11.56
C ASN A 100 1.17 -8.02 -10.59
N VAL A 101 1.03 -8.25 -9.27
CA VAL A 101 1.16 -7.19 -8.26
C VAL A 101 2.56 -6.58 -8.31
N LEU A 102 3.61 -7.42 -8.29
CA LEU A 102 5.01 -7.00 -8.32
C LEU A 102 5.39 -6.31 -9.64
N ASP A 103 4.93 -6.82 -10.78
CA ASP A 103 5.14 -6.19 -12.10
C ASP A 103 4.46 -4.82 -12.17
N ASN A 104 3.28 -4.67 -11.54
CA ASN A 104 2.60 -3.38 -11.45
C ASN A 104 3.35 -2.38 -10.55
N LEU A 105 4.04 -2.82 -9.50
CA LEU A 105 4.90 -1.94 -8.69
C LEU A 105 6.05 -1.40 -9.54
N LYS A 106 6.76 -2.30 -10.25
CA LYS A 106 7.82 -1.94 -11.20
C LYS A 106 7.36 -0.91 -12.24
N LYS A 107 6.21 -1.17 -12.85
CA LYS A 107 5.62 -0.27 -13.85
C LYS A 107 5.32 1.11 -13.24
N LYS A 108 4.69 1.15 -12.05
CA LYS A 108 4.35 2.39 -11.37
C LYS A 108 5.58 3.23 -11.03
N ARG A 109 6.66 2.60 -10.54
CA ARG A 109 7.90 3.32 -10.24
C ARG A 109 8.51 3.94 -11.49
N ARG A 110 8.58 3.18 -12.59
CA ARG A 110 9.06 3.71 -13.88
C ARG A 110 8.24 4.89 -14.38
N GLU A 111 6.91 4.83 -14.24
CA GLU A 111 6.00 5.93 -14.61
C GLU A 111 6.22 7.19 -13.76
N GLN A 112 6.66 7.04 -12.50
CA GLN A 112 7.01 8.15 -11.62
C GLN A 112 8.35 8.77 -12.01
N GLU A 113 9.38 7.93 -12.22
CA GLU A 113 10.72 8.36 -12.63
C GLU A 113 10.71 9.08 -13.99
N SER A 114 9.86 8.63 -14.92
CA SER A 114 9.73 9.25 -16.25
C SER A 114 8.84 10.50 -16.27
N GLY A 115 8.12 10.80 -15.19
CA GLY A 115 7.08 11.84 -15.16
C GLY A 115 5.92 11.61 -16.14
N THR A 116 5.86 10.46 -16.81
CA THR A 116 4.82 10.13 -17.81
C THR A 116 3.57 9.54 -17.18
N ASP A 117 3.41 9.74 -15.88
CA ASP A 117 2.16 9.50 -15.20
C ASP A 117 1.07 10.19 -16.05
N LYS A 118 0.23 9.41 -16.75
CA LYS A 118 -0.99 9.93 -17.40
C LYS A 118 -2.21 9.69 -16.49
N PRO A 119 -3.08 10.69 -16.26
CA PRO A 119 -4.30 10.46 -15.53
C PRO A 119 -5.10 9.44 -16.34
N LYS A 120 -5.40 8.27 -15.74
CA LYS A 120 -6.41 7.41 -16.34
C LYS A 120 -7.69 8.22 -16.35
N SER A 121 -8.11 8.63 -17.54
CA SER A 121 -9.45 9.15 -17.81
C SER A 121 -10.44 8.30 -17.02
N SER A 122 -11.25 8.97 -16.21
CA SER A 122 -12.29 8.31 -15.44
C SER A 122 -13.23 7.69 -16.47
N ASN A 123 -13.19 6.37 -16.63
CA ASN A 123 -14.29 5.66 -17.26
C ASN A 123 -15.55 6.09 -16.51
N ASN A 124 -16.51 6.66 -17.25
CA ASN A 124 -17.82 7.09 -16.77
C ASN A 124 -18.35 6.10 -15.72
N LYS A 125 -18.17 6.42 -14.44
CA LYS A 125 -18.76 5.64 -13.36
C LYS A 125 -20.25 5.92 -13.46
N LYS A 126 -21.04 4.89 -13.78
CA LYS A 126 -22.49 4.98 -13.62
C LYS A 126 -22.76 5.51 -12.20
N PRO A 127 -23.63 6.52 -12.04
CA PRO A 127 -23.99 7.02 -10.72
C PRO A 127 -24.46 5.84 -9.87
N ARG A 128 -24.06 5.82 -8.60
CA ARG A 128 -24.61 4.83 -7.67
C ARG A 128 -26.12 5.05 -7.61
N PRO A 129 -26.94 4.00 -7.75
CA PRO A 129 -28.38 4.14 -7.59
C PRO A 129 -28.67 4.70 -6.19
N THR A 130 -29.49 5.74 -6.13
CA THR A 130 -30.17 6.18 -4.92
C THR A 130 -31.13 5.07 -4.50
N VAL A 131 -31.00 4.57 -3.27
CA VAL A 131 -31.85 3.48 -2.75
C VAL A 131 -32.69 4.02 -1.61
N ASN A 132 -33.95 3.57 -1.53
CA ASN A 132 -34.82 3.83 -0.40
C ASN A 132 -34.16 3.33 0.90
N PRO A 133 -34.23 4.09 2.01
CA PRO A 133 -33.60 3.74 3.29
C PRO A 133 -34.13 2.43 3.92
N ASN A 134 -35.17 1.81 3.36
CA ASN A 134 -35.80 0.57 3.82
C ASN A 134 -35.40 -0.71 3.05
N SER A 135 -34.40 -0.67 2.16
CA SER A 135 -33.93 -1.89 1.51
C SER A 135 -33.17 -2.78 2.52
N GLY A 136 -33.67 -3.99 2.79
CA GLY A 136 -33.10 -4.92 3.75
C GLY A 136 -31.61 -5.25 3.53
N GLU A 137 -30.91 -5.53 4.63
CA GLU A 137 -29.50 -5.92 4.61
C GLU A 137 -29.36 -7.38 4.14
N ASN A 138 -28.80 -7.59 2.95
CA ASN A 138 -28.27 -8.90 2.57
C ASN A 138 -26.80 -8.98 3.01
N PRO A 139 -26.40 -9.91 3.89
CA PRO A 139 -25.02 -10.06 4.28
C PRO A 139 -24.19 -10.51 3.08
N THR A 140 -23.19 -9.71 2.71
CA THR A 140 -22.20 -10.08 1.68
C THR A 140 -20.96 -10.65 2.36
N LEU A 141 -20.44 -11.76 1.82
CA LEU A 141 -19.16 -12.34 2.24
C LEU A 141 -18.03 -11.41 1.78
N ASN A 142 -17.20 -10.95 2.72
CA ASN A 142 -16.03 -10.13 2.40
C ASN A 142 -14.81 -11.02 2.21
N ILE A 143 -14.29 -11.10 0.99
CA ILE A 143 -13.15 -11.97 0.66
C ILE A 143 -11.87 -11.16 0.56
N VAL A 144 -10.82 -11.63 1.21
CA VAL A 144 -9.61 -10.84 1.46
C VAL A 144 -8.34 -11.63 1.14
N PRO A 145 -7.28 -10.97 0.62
CA PRO A 145 -6.10 -11.70 0.14
C PRO A 145 -5.22 -12.22 1.28
N THR A 146 -4.69 -13.43 1.13
CA THR A 146 -3.63 -13.97 1.98
C THR A 146 -2.52 -14.64 1.16
N THR A 147 -1.27 -14.55 1.66
CA THR A 147 -0.13 -15.36 1.21
C THR A 147 0.19 -16.51 2.18
N GLY A 148 -0.49 -16.55 3.33
CA GLY A 148 -0.31 -17.58 4.34
C GLY A 148 -0.91 -18.94 3.95
N PRO A 149 -0.52 -20.02 4.64
CA PRO A 149 -0.97 -21.38 4.35
C PRO A 149 -2.45 -21.62 4.67
N ASP A 150 -2.99 -20.94 5.69
CA ASP A 150 -4.32 -21.22 6.25
C ASP A 150 -5.40 -20.32 5.62
N ALA A 151 -5.51 -20.33 4.30
CA ALA A 151 -6.57 -19.63 3.61
C ALA A 151 -7.88 -20.43 3.63
N ASP A 152 -9.01 -19.74 3.84
CA ASP A 152 -10.33 -20.40 3.80
C ASP A 152 -10.70 -20.86 2.37
N LEU A 153 -10.17 -20.17 1.35
CA LEU A 153 -10.44 -20.42 -0.06
C LEU A 153 -9.14 -20.48 -0.87
N ALA A 154 -9.09 -21.39 -1.84
CA ALA A 154 -8.04 -21.42 -2.85
C ALA A 154 -8.33 -20.42 -4.00
N SER A 155 -7.28 -19.99 -4.69
CA SER A 155 -7.42 -19.16 -5.89
C SER A 155 -8.28 -19.87 -6.96
N GLY A 156 -9.36 -19.20 -7.39
CA GLY A 156 -10.26 -19.71 -8.43
C GLY A 156 -11.32 -20.68 -7.92
N GLU A 157 -11.31 -20.99 -6.62
CA GLU A 157 -12.36 -21.79 -5.99
C GLU A 157 -13.72 -21.08 -6.12
N ASN A 158 -14.78 -21.86 -6.39
CA ASN A 158 -16.15 -21.37 -6.54
C ASN A 158 -16.33 -20.27 -7.62
N ASN A 159 -15.44 -20.21 -8.62
CA ASN A 159 -15.39 -19.14 -9.64
C ASN A 159 -15.28 -17.72 -9.04
N VAL A 160 -14.78 -17.62 -7.81
CA VAL A 160 -14.59 -16.35 -7.14
C VAL A 160 -13.28 -15.73 -7.61
N LYS A 161 -13.34 -14.46 -8.01
CA LYS A 161 -12.17 -13.69 -8.41
C LYS A 161 -11.27 -13.40 -7.21
N GLU A 162 -9.96 -13.59 -7.39
CA GLU A 162 -8.96 -13.23 -6.38
C GLU A 162 -9.09 -11.75 -5.94
N PRO A 163 -9.11 -11.49 -4.63
CA PRO A 163 -9.22 -10.14 -4.10
C PRO A 163 -7.93 -9.34 -4.38
N PRO A 164 -8.03 -8.03 -4.60
CA PRO A 164 -6.88 -7.21 -4.95
C PRO A 164 -5.97 -6.96 -3.75
N VAL A 165 -4.65 -7.06 -3.95
CA VAL A 165 -3.65 -6.59 -2.99
C VAL A 165 -3.51 -5.07 -3.06
N ARG A 166 -3.55 -4.41 -1.91
CA ARG A 166 -3.33 -2.95 -1.81
C ARG A 166 -1.86 -2.66 -1.57
N ASN A 167 -1.34 -1.66 -2.28
CA ASN A 167 0.00 -1.13 -2.05
C ASN A 167 0.03 -0.12 -0.91
N ARG A 168 1.10 -0.14 -0.11
CA ARG A 168 1.39 0.82 0.96
C ARG A 168 2.85 1.26 0.86
N SER A 169 3.09 2.57 0.80
CA SER A 169 4.41 3.12 1.12
C SER A 169 4.62 3.07 2.63
N LEU A 170 5.88 3.05 3.07
CA LEU A 170 6.21 2.85 4.48
C LEU A 170 5.62 3.97 5.36
N VAL A 171 5.62 5.20 4.85
CA VAL A 171 5.03 6.39 5.47
C VAL A 171 3.50 6.36 5.61
N ASN A 172 2.83 5.48 4.87
CA ASN A 172 1.36 5.35 4.88
C ASN A 172 0.85 4.07 5.55
N LEU A 173 1.72 3.29 6.19
CA LEU A 173 1.29 2.14 7.00
C LEU A 173 0.57 2.63 8.26
N THR A 174 -0.55 2.00 8.57
CA THR A 174 -1.37 2.30 9.75
C THR A 174 -1.88 1.01 10.41
N ASP A 175 -2.47 1.11 11.59
CA ASP A 175 -3.03 -0.04 12.31
C ASP A 175 -4.17 -0.73 11.53
N ASP A 176 -4.87 -0.01 10.65
CA ASP A 176 -5.87 -0.57 9.73
C ASP A 176 -5.27 -1.56 8.70
N ASP A 177 -3.95 -1.56 8.51
CA ASP A 177 -3.27 -2.49 7.62
C ASP A 177 -2.77 -3.75 8.36
N VAL A 178 -2.69 -3.75 9.69
CA VAL A 178 -2.30 -4.92 10.49
C VAL A 178 -3.30 -6.05 10.31
N GLY A 179 -2.80 -7.28 10.16
CA GLY A 179 -3.60 -8.46 9.87
C GLY A 179 -4.02 -8.58 8.40
N TRP A 180 -3.57 -7.67 7.53
CA TRP A 180 -3.90 -7.71 6.12
C TRP A 180 -2.69 -7.93 5.21
N THR A 181 -2.90 -8.67 4.12
CA THR A 181 -1.92 -8.74 3.05
C THR A 181 -1.83 -7.42 2.29
N ARG A 182 -0.61 -6.89 2.19
CA ARG A 182 -0.28 -5.66 1.46
C ARG A 182 0.95 -5.89 0.60
N SER A 183 1.10 -5.06 -0.41
CA SER A 183 2.38 -4.90 -1.07
C SER A 183 3.08 -3.67 -0.52
N ALA A 184 4.41 -3.74 -0.41
CA ALA A 184 5.24 -2.62 0.01
C ALA A 184 6.57 -2.63 -0.74
N GLU A 185 7.19 -1.45 -0.82
CA GLU A 185 8.54 -1.26 -1.36
C GLU A 185 9.36 -0.43 -0.38
N GLY A 186 10.67 -0.65 -0.36
CA GLY A 186 11.61 0.13 0.45
C GLY A 186 13.05 -0.28 0.13
N TYR A 187 14.01 0.58 0.48
CA TYR A 187 15.42 0.29 0.27
C TYR A 187 15.95 -0.56 1.41
N ILE A 188 16.68 -1.63 1.10
CA ILE A 188 17.24 -2.54 2.09
C ILE A 188 18.43 -1.85 2.76
N HIS A 189 18.29 -1.59 4.05
CA HIS A 189 19.30 -0.95 4.87
C HIS A 189 20.16 -1.98 5.61
N ASN A 190 19.54 -3.05 6.11
CA ASN A 190 20.22 -4.10 6.86
C ASN A 190 19.63 -5.47 6.52
N VAL A 191 20.45 -6.51 6.68
CA VAL A 191 20.08 -7.91 6.50
C VAL A 191 20.61 -8.72 7.67
N GLU A 192 19.70 -9.31 8.44
CA GLU A 192 20.00 -10.27 9.49
C GLU A 192 19.66 -11.67 8.99
N THR A 193 20.51 -12.63 9.34
CA THR A 193 20.42 -14.01 8.88
C THR A 193 20.69 -14.95 10.03
N ASP A 194 19.89 -16.01 10.08
CA ASP A 194 20.02 -17.17 10.96
C ASP A 194 19.73 -18.44 10.13
N ASP A 195 19.85 -19.62 10.73
CA ASP A 195 19.72 -20.91 10.03
C ASP A 195 18.35 -21.07 9.31
N LYS A 196 17.27 -20.67 9.99
CA LYS A 196 15.88 -20.77 9.49
C LYS A 196 15.13 -19.44 9.55
N ARG A 197 15.87 -18.33 9.56
CA ARG A 197 15.27 -17.00 9.66
C ARG A 197 16.10 -15.98 8.90
N ALA A 198 15.43 -15.03 8.26
CA ALA A 198 16.07 -13.82 7.76
C ALA A 198 15.19 -12.61 8.05
N ILE A 199 15.83 -11.46 8.30
CA ILE A 199 15.14 -10.19 8.52
C ILE A 199 15.78 -9.15 7.61
N LEU A 200 14.98 -8.50 6.78
CA LEU A 200 15.42 -7.32 6.03
C LEU A 200 14.88 -6.08 6.73
N GLU A 201 15.74 -5.12 7.02
CA GLU A 201 15.30 -3.80 7.45
C GLU A 201 15.20 -2.90 6.23
N LEU A 202 13.98 -2.48 5.90
CA LEU A 202 13.71 -1.53 4.83
C LEU A 202 13.65 -0.12 5.38
N ARG A 203 14.05 0.83 4.54
CA ARG A 203 13.97 2.27 4.83
C ARG A 203 13.41 3.04 3.64
N ASP A 204 12.60 4.05 3.94
CA ASP A 204 12.13 5.08 3.03
C ASP A 204 12.04 6.40 3.80
N GLY A 205 13.05 7.27 3.59
CA GLY A 205 13.26 8.44 4.44
C GLY A 205 13.51 8.06 5.90
N ASN A 206 12.67 8.53 6.81
CA ASN A 206 12.73 8.20 8.25
C ASN A 206 11.85 7.01 8.65
N HIS A 207 11.17 6.38 7.69
CA HIS A 207 10.25 5.29 7.95
C HIS A 207 10.95 3.97 7.71
N THR A 208 10.78 3.04 8.64
CA THR A 208 11.37 1.70 8.57
C THR A 208 10.30 0.63 8.61
N LEU A 209 10.61 -0.51 8.00
CA LEU A 209 9.77 -1.70 8.02
C LEU A 209 10.68 -2.94 8.07
N ARG A 210 10.43 -3.84 9.02
CA ARG A 210 11.12 -5.14 9.05
C ARG A 210 10.36 -6.16 8.23
N VAL A 211 11.04 -6.83 7.31
CA VAL A 211 10.50 -7.93 6.52
C VAL A 211 11.03 -9.23 7.10
N TYR A 212 10.12 -10.08 7.56
CA TYR A 212 10.43 -11.34 8.21
C TYR A 212 10.26 -12.50 7.24
N PHE A 213 11.30 -13.33 7.19
CA PHE A 213 11.30 -14.66 6.60
C PHE A 213 11.50 -15.63 7.75
N GLU A 214 10.42 -16.26 8.21
CA GLU A 214 10.44 -17.16 9.38
C GLU A 214 10.61 -18.63 8.93
N GLU A 215 10.74 -19.57 9.87
CA GLU A 215 10.99 -21.00 9.59
C GLU A 215 10.09 -21.59 8.50
N PHE A 216 8.78 -21.28 8.54
CA PHE A 216 7.81 -21.73 7.54
C PHE A 216 8.20 -21.35 6.10
N PHE A 217 8.82 -20.18 5.89
CA PHE A 217 9.32 -19.77 4.57
C PHE A 217 10.41 -20.71 4.07
N PHE A 218 11.36 -21.08 4.95
CA PHE A 218 12.50 -21.92 4.58
C PHE A 218 12.09 -23.38 4.38
N ASP A 219 11.17 -23.89 5.20
CA ASP A 219 10.69 -25.26 5.09
C ASP A 219 9.88 -25.50 3.79
N ASN A 220 9.27 -24.44 3.23
CA ASN A 220 8.45 -24.52 2.01
C ASN A 220 9.13 -23.95 0.75
N ALA A 221 10.37 -23.48 0.85
CA ALA A 221 11.09 -22.93 -0.28
C ALA A 221 11.94 -24.01 -0.97
N PRO A 222 11.74 -24.29 -2.28
CA PRO A 222 12.49 -25.33 -2.99
C PRO A 222 13.97 -24.98 -3.27
N VAL A 223 14.50 -23.90 -2.69
CA VAL A 223 15.79 -23.29 -3.04
C VAL A 223 16.58 -22.90 -1.79
N ASN A 224 17.92 -22.88 -1.87
CA ASN A 224 18.82 -22.45 -0.79
C ASN A 224 18.74 -20.93 -0.51
N PHE A 225 17.61 -20.48 0.02
CA PHE A 225 17.39 -19.07 0.37
C PHE A 225 18.33 -18.56 1.46
N ARG A 226 18.79 -19.44 2.36
CA ARG A 226 19.82 -19.08 3.35
C ARG A 226 21.06 -18.51 2.66
N GLY A 227 21.60 -19.25 1.68
CA GLY A 227 22.76 -18.80 0.91
C GLY A 227 22.49 -17.49 0.15
N TYR A 228 21.26 -17.27 -0.30
CA TYR A 228 20.88 -16.01 -0.96
C TYR A 228 20.85 -14.82 0.01
N PHE A 229 20.29 -14.98 1.20
CA PHE A 229 20.27 -13.90 2.20
C PHE A 229 21.67 -13.57 2.72
N GLU A 230 22.55 -14.56 2.89
CA GLU A 230 23.96 -14.31 3.24
C GLU A 230 24.70 -13.53 2.15
N ARG A 231 24.52 -13.89 0.87
CA ARG A 231 25.09 -13.12 -0.25
C ARG A 231 24.51 -11.70 -0.30
N LEU A 232 23.20 -11.56 -0.09
CA LEU A 232 22.54 -10.25 -0.08
C LEU A 232 23.08 -9.36 1.06
N LYS A 233 23.29 -9.93 2.25
CA LYS A 233 23.89 -9.25 3.41
C LYS A 233 25.27 -8.67 3.08
N ILE A 234 26.13 -9.46 2.45
CA ILE A 234 27.47 -9.01 2.00
C ILE A 234 27.35 -7.85 1.01
N LEU A 235 26.38 -7.91 0.09
CA LEU A 235 26.17 -6.83 -0.89
C LEU A 235 25.66 -5.54 -0.25
N VAL A 236 24.71 -5.64 0.69
CA VAL A 236 24.14 -4.47 1.40
C VAL A 236 25.21 -3.79 2.25
N GLN A 237 26.07 -4.55 2.94
CA GLN A 237 27.18 -4.02 3.73
C GLN A 237 28.23 -3.24 2.91
N ARG A 238 28.27 -3.44 1.58
CA ARG A 238 29.13 -2.68 0.66
C ARG A 238 28.51 -1.35 0.21
N ASN A 239 27.52 -0.83 0.95
CA ASN A 239 26.84 0.45 0.73
C ASN A 239 26.14 0.57 -0.63
N LYS A 240 25.53 -0.52 -1.12
CA LYS A 240 24.63 -0.46 -2.27
C LYS A 240 23.18 -0.44 -1.78
N GLU A 241 22.42 0.57 -2.20
CA GLU A 241 20.99 0.62 -1.96
C GLU A 241 20.28 -0.32 -2.95
N PHE A 242 19.64 -1.35 -2.41
CA PHE A 242 18.82 -2.27 -3.20
C PHE A 242 17.36 -2.11 -2.86
N LEU A 243 16.51 -2.01 -3.87
CA LEU A 243 15.09 -1.90 -3.70
C LEU A 243 14.48 -3.28 -3.43
N PHE A 244 13.79 -3.40 -2.31
CA PHE A 244 12.88 -4.51 -2.05
C PHE A 244 11.48 -4.17 -2.57
N SER A 245 10.81 -5.15 -3.18
CA SER A 245 9.37 -5.11 -3.45
C SER A 245 8.75 -6.44 -3.01
N GLY A 246 7.75 -6.40 -2.14
CA GLY A 246 7.17 -7.62 -1.57
C GLY A 246 5.66 -7.56 -1.42
N VAL A 247 5.05 -8.74 -1.33
CA VAL A 247 3.64 -8.97 -0.97
C VAL A 247 3.63 -9.87 0.26
N GLY A 248 3.06 -9.40 1.36
CA GLY A 248 3.05 -10.17 2.61
C GLY A 248 2.03 -9.65 3.60
N LEU A 249 1.88 -10.40 4.69
CA LEU A 249 1.01 -10.04 5.81
C LEU A 249 1.65 -8.91 6.61
N ILE A 250 0.94 -7.80 6.81
CA ILE A 250 1.39 -6.76 7.73
C ILE A 250 1.07 -7.18 9.16
N GLU A 251 2.08 -7.11 10.02
CA GLU A 251 1.99 -7.41 11.44
C GLU A 251 2.61 -6.28 12.27
N LYS A 252 2.36 -6.29 13.57
CA LYS A 252 2.97 -5.36 14.52
C LYS A 252 3.74 -6.17 15.56
N ARG A 253 5.03 -5.89 15.74
CA ARG A 253 5.90 -6.52 16.75
C ARG A 253 6.61 -5.43 17.53
N ASN A 254 6.44 -5.41 18.86
CA ASN A 254 7.01 -4.38 19.75
C ASN A 254 6.72 -2.95 19.26
N GLU A 255 5.46 -2.66 18.93
CA GLU A 255 5.00 -1.37 18.35
C GLU A 255 5.54 -0.99 16.97
N HIS A 256 6.37 -1.83 16.33
CA HIS A 256 6.87 -1.58 14.99
C HIS A 256 6.11 -2.40 13.96
N TYR A 257 5.77 -1.78 12.83
CA TYR A 257 5.21 -2.50 11.70
C TYR A 257 6.24 -3.47 11.11
N GLY A 258 5.75 -4.60 10.64
CA GLY A 258 6.52 -5.61 9.94
C GLY A 258 5.72 -6.24 8.80
N MET A 259 6.43 -6.95 7.93
CA MET A 259 5.83 -7.73 6.85
C MET A 259 6.34 -9.16 6.90
N LEU A 260 5.44 -10.12 7.02
CA LEU A 260 5.75 -11.54 6.94
C LEU A 260 5.66 -12.02 5.48
N ILE A 261 6.74 -12.60 4.96
CA ILE A 261 6.80 -13.20 3.63
C ILE A 261 6.73 -14.71 3.75
N SER A 262 5.75 -15.31 3.07
CA SER A 262 5.46 -16.75 3.21
C SER A 262 6.13 -17.60 2.14
N ARG A 263 6.34 -17.08 0.91
CA ARG A 263 6.92 -17.85 -0.20
C ARG A 263 8.02 -17.10 -0.93
N GLY A 264 8.94 -17.86 -1.53
CA GLY A 264 10.07 -17.32 -2.30
C GLY A 264 9.67 -16.44 -3.50
N ASN A 265 8.47 -16.64 -4.04
CA ASN A 265 7.96 -15.87 -5.18
C ASN A 265 7.23 -14.58 -4.76
N ASP A 266 7.02 -14.35 -3.46
CA ASP A 266 6.24 -13.22 -2.94
C ASP A 266 7.03 -11.90 -2.89
N PHE A 267 8.33 -11.92 -3.21
CA PHE A 267 9.19 -10.72 -3.20
C PHE A 267 10.21 -10.68 -4.33
N ARG A 268 10.79 -9.50 -4.56
CA ARG A 268 11.84 -9.22 -5.54
C ARG A 268 12.87 -8.25 -4.97
N ILE A 269 14.10 -8.36 -5.45
CA ILE A 269 15.19 -7.41 -5.20
C ILE A 269 15.51 -6.73 -6.53
N ASN A 270 15.46 -5.40 -6.58
CA ASN A 270 15.56 -4.61 -7.82
C ASN A 270 14.66 -5.15 -8.95
N TYR A 271 13.43 -5.55 -8.59
CA TYR A 271 12.45 -6.15 -9.50
C TYR A 271 12.87 -7.47 -10.17
N GLN A 272 13.87 -8.16 -9.61
CA GLN A 272 14.34 -9.46 -10.04
C GLN A 272 14.14 -10.50 -8.94
N TYR A 273 13.98 -11.76 -9.33
CA TYR A 273 14.01 -12.85 -8.37
C TYR A 273 15.39 -12.90 -7.71
N ILE A 274 15.47 -13.19 -6.41
CA ILE A 274 16.71 -13.00 -5.63
C ILE A 274 17.91 -13.75 -6.23
N ALA A 275 17.70 -14.97 -6.73
CA ALA A 275 18.78 -15.73 -7.38
C ALA A 275 19.35 -14.98 -8.60
N ILE A 276 18.46 -14.53 -9.49
CA ILE A 276 18.82 -13.78 -10.71
C ILE A 276 19.51 -12.46 -10.34
N PHE A 277 18.99 -11.76 -9.33
CA PHE A 277 19.59 -10.52 -8.84
C PHE A 277 21.03 -10.75 -8.36
N LEU A 278 21.26 -11.78 -7.55
CA LEU A 278 22.57 -12.07 -6.99
C LEU A 278 23.59 -12.47 -8.06
N ASP A 279 23.15 -13.22 -9.08
CA ASP A 279 24.01 -13.61 -10.19
C ASP A 279 24.43 -12.39 -11.02
N ASN A 280 23.48 -11.48 -11.30
CA ASN A 280 23.78 -10.23 -12.01
C ASN A 280 24.61 -9.24 -11.18
N ALA A 281 24.43 -9.21 -9.86
CA ALA A 281 25.15 -8.30 -8.96
C ALA A 281 26.58 -8.77 -8.64
N SER A 282 26.90 -10.03 -8.93
CA SER A 282 28.22 -10.63 -8.75
C SER A 282 29.10 -10.55 -10.01
N ALA A 283 28.50 -10.19 -11.16
CA ALA A 283 29.18 -9.89 -12.42
C ALA A 283 29.63 -8.42 -12.45
#